data_AF-A0A524J8G0-F1
#
_entry.id   AF-A0A524J8G0-F1
#
_cell.length_a   1.000
_cell.length_b   1.000
_cell.length_c   1.000
_cell.angle_alpha   90.00
_cell.angle_beta   90.00
_cell.angle_gamma   90.00
#
_symmetry.space_group_name_H-M   'P 1'
#
loop_
_entity.id
_entity.type
_entity.pdbx_description
1 polymer ?
#
loop_
_entity_poly.entity_id
_entity_poly.type
_entity_poly.pdbx_seq_one_letter_code
_entity_poly.pdbx_strand_id
1 'polypeptide(L)'
;MKVGTSLHNLMIIGKVVGTVVTTISHADYKHRKLLVVQPLSLEAGDDSGDFIALDNTHAGIGDTVLVLNEGSGARQVLDNKNACVISVIIGIVDSVYVEPTH
;
A
#
# COMPACT_ATOMS: atom_id res chain seq x y z
N MET A 1 -16.15 -27.13 4.89
CA MET A 1 -15.11 -26.32 5.55
C MET A 1 -15.13 -24.95 4.90
N LYS A 2 -15.89 -23.98 5.45
CA LYS A 2 -15.83 -22.59 4.97
C LYS A 2 -14.49 -22.04 5.44
N VAL A 3 -13.53 -21.90 4.53
CA VAL A 3 -12.36 -21.05 4.76
C VAL A 3 -12.94 -19.67 5.04
N GLY A 4 -12.83 -19.22 6.29
CA GLY A 4 -13.24 -17.87 6.69
C GLY A 4 -12.46 -16.92 5.81
N THR A 5 -13.15 -16.36 4.81
CA THR A 5 -12.57 -15.38 3.91
C THR A 5 -12.48 -14.11 4.74
N SER A 6 -11.32 -13.92 5.39
CA SER A 6 -10.94 -12.58 5.81
C SER A 6 -11.04 -11.72 4.55
N LEU A 7 -11.89 -10.70 4.57
CA LEU A 7 -11.96 -9.71 3.50
C LEU A 7 -10.61 -9.00 3.51
N HIS A 8 -9.63 -9.56 2.79
CA HIS A 8 -8.39 -8.86 2.54
C HIS A 8 -8.74 -7.63 1.70
N ASN A 9 -8.66 -6.46 2.31
CA ASN A 9 -8.88 -5.20 1.62
C ASN A 9 -7.83 -5.09 0.50
N LEU A 10 -8.28 -5.27 -0.74
CA LEU A 10 -7.47 -5.18 -1.96
C LEU A 10 -6.84 -3.78 -2.09
N MET A 11 -7.50 -2.77 -1.54
CA MET A 11 -7.06 -1.38 -1.53
C MET A 11 -7.07 -0.87 -0.10
N ILE A 12 -6.01 -0.15 0.27
CA ILE A 12 -5.78 0.37 1.61
C ILE A 12 -5.53 1.88 1.48
N ILE A 13 -6.24 2.69 2.28
CA ILE A 13 -5.85 4.09 2.48
C ILE A 13 -4.86 4.11 3.65
N GLY A 14 -3.72 4.77 3.48
CA GLY A 14 -2.67 4.81 4.50
C GLY A 14 -1.94 6.14 4.54
N LYS A 15 -1.15 6.35 5.58
CA LYS A 15 -0.23 7.46 5.73
C LYS A 15 1.19 6.98 5.47
N VAL A 16 1.96 7.70 4.66
CA VAL A 16 3.39 7.43 4.54
C VAL A 16 4.08 7.96 5.79
N VAL A 17 4.73 7.08 6.55
CA VAL A 17 5.39 7.39 7.82
C VAL A 17 6.91 7.27 7.76
N GLY A 18 7.45 6.71 6.68
CA GLY A 18 8.90 6.52 6.54
C GLY A 18 9.34 6.07 5.16
N THR A 19 10.64 5.89 5.03
CA THR A 19 11.31 5.39 3.82
C THR A 19 12.17 4.18 4.16
N VAL A 20 12.24 3.22 3.26
CA VAL A 20 13.16 2.08 3.37
C VAL A 20 14.25 2.20 2.30
N VAL A 21 15.49 2.00 2.70
CA VAL A 21 16.65 1.97 1.79
C VAL A 21 17.26 0.58 1.80
N THR A 22 17.56 0.03 0.63
CA THR A 22 18.15 -1.30 0.50
C THR A 22 19.39 -1.29 -0.39
N THR A 23 20.54 -1.69 0.17
CA THR A 23 21.76 -1.91 -0.62
C THR A 23 21.62 -3.17 -1.48
N ILE A 24 21.11 -4.26 -0.89
CA ILE A 24 20.90 -5.55 -1.55
C ILE A 24 19.41 -5.89 -1.46
N SER A 25 18.78 -6.14 -2.61
CA SER A 25 17.35 -6.46 -2.74
C SER A 25 17.10 -7.12 -4.09
N HIS A 26 15.93 -7.73 -4.27
CA HIS A 26 15.51 -8.25 -5.57
C HIS A 26 15.45 -7.12 -6.62
N ALA A 27 15.70 -7.46 -7.90
CA ALA A 27 15.79 -6.50 -9.00
C ALA A 27 14.52 -5.64 -9.15
N ASP A 28 13.34 -6.22 -8.88
CA ASP A 28 12.06 -5.51 -8.97
C ASP A 28 11.92 -4.32 -8.01
N TYR A 29 12.72 -4.27 -6.94
CA TYR A 29 12.74 -3.19 -5.96
C TYR A 29 13.84 -2.15 -6.25
N LYS A 30 14.69 -2.38 -7.25
CA LYS A 30 15.76 -1.43 -7.62
C LYS A 30 15.19 -0.24 -8.37
N HIS A 31 15.82 0.92 -8.17
CA HIS A 31 15.43 2.20 -8.78
C HIS A 31 13.99 2.64 -8.48
N ARG A 32 13.41 2.13 -7.39
CA ARG A 32 12.09 2.49 -6.92
C ARG A 32 12.19 2.99 -5.48
N LYS A 33 11.27 3.86 -5.08
CA LYS A 33 11.19 4.35 -3.71
C LYS A 33 10.32 3.39 -2.90
N LEU A 34 10.86 2.91 -1.78
CA LEU A 34 10.15 2.06 -0.85
C LEU A 34 9.68 2.93 0.31
N LEU A 35 8.39 2.91 0.60
CA LEU A 35 7.76 3.74 1.61
C LEU A 35 7.14 2.85 2.69
N VAL A 36 7.29 3.24 3.95
CA VAL A 36 6.56 2.65 5.07
C VAL A 36 5.19 3.31 5.11
N VAL A 37 4.15 2.51 5.01
CA VAL A 37 2.75 2.94 5.02
C VAL A 37 2.08 2.39 6.26
N GLN A 38 1.52 3.29 7.05
CA GLN A 38 0.64 2.98 8.16
C GLN A 38 -0.80 3.00 7.64
N PRO A 39 -1.57 1.88 7.69
CA PRO A 39 -2.98 1.88 7.34
C PRO A 39 -3.77 2.92 8.15
N LEU A 40 -4.71 3.61 7.49
CA LEU A 40 -5.71 4.42 8.17
C LEU A 40 -6.96 3.56 8.35
N SER A 41 -7.23 3.16 9.60
CA SER A 41 -8.47 2.46 9.94
C SER A 41 -9.51 3.42 10.49
N LEU A 42 -10.77 3.17 10.11
CA LEU A 42 -11.94 3.86 10.68
C LEU A 42 -12.45 3.14 11.92
N GLU A 43 -12.03 1.88 12.16
CA GLU A 43 -12.43 1.10 13.32
C GLU A 43 -11.41 1.25 14.45
N ALA A 44 -11.92 1.51 15.65
CA ALA A 44 -11.06 1.60 16.83
C ALA A 44 -10.45 0.22 17.15
N GLY A 45 -9.11 0.14 17.14
CA GLY A 45 -8.36 -1.07 17.52
C GLY A 45 -7.91 -1.97 16.37
N ASP A 46 -8.07 -1.55 15.11
CA ASP A 46 -7.44 -2.21 13.98
C ASP A 46 -5.96 -1.81 13.89
N ASP A 47 -5.12 -2.53 14.64
CA ASP A 47 -3.66 -2.45 14.60
C ASP A 47 -3.12 -3.24 13.40
N SER A 48 -3.65 -2.98 12.21
CA SER A 48 -3.01 -3.43 10.99
C SER A 48 -1.62 -2.78 10.93
N GLY A 49 -0.59 -3.56 11.25
CA GLY A 49 0.77 -3.06 11.39
C GLY A 49 1.27 -2.38 10.11
N ASP A 50 2.22 -1.47 10.29
CA ASP A 50 2.87 -0.79 9.17
C ASP A 50 3.46 -1.78 8.17
N PHE A 51 3.38 -1.45 6.88
CA PHE A 51 3.90 -2.29 5.81
C PHE A 51 4.64 -1.47 4.76
N ILE A 52 5.39 -2.14 3.89
CA ILE A 52 6.18 -1.48 2.83
C ILE A 52 5.39 -1.49 1.53
N ALA A 53 5.31 -0.34 0.87
CA ALA A 53 4.78 -0.23 -0.48
C ALA A 53 5.80 0.42 -1.42
N LEU A 54 5.80 -0.01 -2.69
CA LEU A 54 6.52 0.71 -3.74
C LEU A 54 5.75 1.97 -4.13
N ASP A 55 6.46 3.08 -4.26
CA ASP A 55 5.89 4.31 -4.76
C ASP A 55 5.93 4.37 -6.29
N ASN A 56 4.78 4.58 -6.91
CA ASN A 56 4.61 4.84 -8.34
C ASN A 56 4.02 6.24 -8.62
N THR A 57 4.02 7.12 -7.61
CA THR A 57 3.27 8.38 -7.61
C THR A 57 4.07 9.61 -7.19
N HIS A 58 5.27 9.42 -6.62
CA HIS A 58 6.11 10.45 -6.00
C HIS A 58 5.66 10.88 -4.60
N ALA A 59 5.05 9.98 -3.84
CA ALA A 59 4.65 10.24 -2.46
C ALA A 59 5.86 10.46 -1.52
N GLY A 60 5.66 11.29 -0.50
CA GLY A 60 6.60 11.59 0.57
C GLY A 60 6.05 11.23 1.95
N ILE A 61 6.91 11.30 2.97
CA ILE A 61 6.47 11.16 4.37
C ILE A 61 5.46 12.26 4.66
N GLY A 62 4.33 11.88 5.24
CA GLY A 62 3.22 12.78 5.50
C GLY A 62 2.14 12.79 4.42
N ASP A 63 2.33 12.13 3.26
CA ASP A 63 1.26 12.00 2.28
C ASP A 63 0.27 10.90 2.69
N THR A 64 -1.02 11.19 2.51
CA THR A 64 -2.06 10.16 2.54
C THR A 64 -2.11 9.49 1.17
N VAL A 65 -2.11 8.17 1.12
CA VAL A 65 -1.94 7.40 -0.12
C VAL A 65 -2.98 6.30 -0.23
N LEU A 66 -3.31 5.95 -1.47
CA LEU A 66 -4.08 4.78 -1.84
C LEU A 66 -3.12 3.69 -2.31
N VAL A 67 -3.13 2.57 -1.61
CA VAL A 67 -2.26 1.42 -1.87
C VAL A 67 -3.08 0.27 -2.43
N LEU A 68 -2.64 -0.28 -3.54
CA LEU A 68 -3.10 -1.57 -4.03
C LEU A 68 -2.28 -2.68 -3.36
N ASN A 69 -2.94 -3.61 -2.67
CA ASN A 69 -2.31 -4.71 -1.95
C ASN A 69 -2.69 -6.07 -2.58
N GLU A 70 -2.40 -6.21 -3.88
CA GLU A 70 -2.74 -7.37 -4.68
C GLU A 70 -1.74 -7.57 -5.82
N GLY A 71 -1.29 -8.82 -6.01
CA GLY A 71 -0.17 -9.12 -6.92
C GLY A 71 -0.49 -8.93 -8.41
N SER A 72 -1.71 -9.23 -8.88
CA SER A 72 -2.05 -9.10 -10.30
C SER A 72 -2.06 -7.64 -10.73
N GLY A 73 -2.77 -6.77 -9.98
CA GLY A 73 -2.78 -5.36 -10.28
C GLY A 73 -1.44 -4.69 -10.03
N ALA A 74 -0.65 -5.10 -9.02
CA ALA A 74 0.71 -4.62 -8.84
C ALA A 74 1.58 -4.84 -10.09
N ARG A 75 1.50 -6.03 -10.71
CA ARG A 75 2.20 -6.32 -11.98
C ARG A 75 1.76 -5.43 -13.13
N GLN A 76 0.47 -5.08 -13.21
CA GLN A 76 -0.05 -4.17 -14.23
C GLN A 76 0.44 -2.75 -14.03
N VAL A 77 0.38 -2.24 -12.79
CA VAL A 77 0.85 -0.88 -12.43
C VAL A 77 2.35 -0.73 -12.70
N LEU A 78 3.14 -1.76 -12.41
CA LEU A 78 4.59 -1.75 -12.59
C LEU A 78 5.03 -2.09 -14.04
N ASP A 79 4.10 -2.38 -14.94
CA ASP A 79 4.34 -2.92 -16.29
C ASP A 79 5.36 -4.08 -16.30
N ASN A 80 5.21 -5.00 -15.35
CA ASN A 80 6.11 -6.14 -15.18
C ASN A 80 5.31 -7.39 -14.80
N LYS A 81 5.10 -8.28 -15.78
CA LYS A 81 4.32 -9.52 -15.64
C LYS A 81 4.90 -10.52 -14.63
N ASN A 82 6.15 -10.38 -14.22
CA ASN A 82 6.82 -11.28 -13.28
C ASN A 82 7.20 -10.59 -11.97
N ALA A 83 6.72 -9.36 -11.72
CA ALA A 83 7.09 -8.61 -10.53
C ALA A 83 6.74 -9.37 -9.24
N CYS A 84 7.72 -9.52 -8.36
CA CYS A 84 7.53 -10.08 -7.02
C CYS A 84 7.11 -9.00 -5.99
N VAL A 85 6.09 -8.22 -6.35
CA VAL A 85 5.56 -7.10 -5.56
C VAL A 85 4.07 -7.30 -5.35
N ILE A 86 3.60 -7.04 -4.13
CA ILE A 86 2.18 -7.09 -3.78
C ILE A 86 1.60 -5.72 -3.40
N SER A 87 2.41 -4.81 -2.86
CA SER A 87 1.96 -3.52 -2.34
C SER A 87 2.55 -2.36 -3.15
N VAL A 88 1.69 -1.59 -3.82
CA VAL A 88 2.08 -0.45 -4.66
C VAL A 88 1.18 0.73 -4.36
N ILE A 89 1.76 1.90 -4.10
CA ILE A 89 1.02 3.16 -4.03
C ILE A 89 0.59 3.53 -5.45
N ILE A 90 -0.73 3.65 -5.65
CA ILE A 90 -1.35 3.95 -6.94
C ILE A 90 -1.95 5.36 -7.00
N GLY A 91 -2.02 6.07 -5.86
CA GLY A 91 -2.43 7.47 -5.81
C GLY A 91 -2.09 8.16 -4.49
N ILE A 92 -1.96 9.49 -4.54
CA ILE A 92 -1.97 10.37 -3.37
C ILE A 92 -3.41 10.83 -3.17
N VAL A 93 -3.87 10.81 -1.92
CA VAL A 93 -5.26 11.11 -1.54
C VAL A 93 -5.35 12.54 -1.02
N ASP A 94 -6.07 13.39 -1.74
CA ASP A 94 -6.31 14.79 -1.31
C ASP A 94 -7.32 14.89 -0.18
N SER A 95 -8.41 14.10 -0.24
CA SER A 95 -9.45 14.10 0.78
C SER A 95 -10.24 12.79 0.77
N VAL A 96 -10.81 12.44 1.92
CA VAL A 96 -11.75 11.32 2.08
C VAL A 96 -13.01 11.88 2.73
N TYR A 97 -14.16 11.63 2.11
CA TYR A 97 -15.46 11.92 2.71
C TYR A 97 -16.06 10.61 3.21
N VAL A 98 -16.43 10.57 4.49
CA VAL A 98 -17.09 9.43 5.12
C VAL A 98 -18.46 9.87 5.58
N GLU A 99 -19.51 9.17 5.15
CA GLU A 99 -20.86 9.42 5.63
C GLU A 99 -20.97 8.95 7.11
N PRO A 100 -21.58 9.74 8.00
CA PRO A 100 -21.78 9.34 9.38
C PRO A 100 -22.63 8.07 9.46
N THR A 101 -22.14 7.03 10.15
CA THR A 101 -22.96 5.88 10.52
C THR A 101 -23.89 6.25 11.68
N HIS A 102 -25.20 6.03 11.49
CA HIS A 102 -26.23 6.18 12.52
C HIS A 102 -26.18 5.08 13.57
#